data_AF-U2S5G0-F1
#
_entry.id   AF-U2S5G0-F1
#
_cell.length_a   1.000
_cell.length_b   1.000
_cell.length_c   1.000
_cell.angle_alpha   90.00
_cell.angle_beta   90.00
_cell.angle_gamma   90.00
#
_symmetry.space_group_name_H-M   'P 1'
#
loop_
_entity.id
_entity.type
_entity.pdbx_description
1 polymer ?
#
loop_
_entity_poly.entity_id
_entity_poly.type
_entity_poly.pdbx_seq_one_letter_code
_entity_poly.pdbx_strand_id
1 'polypeptide(L)'
;MYNLQNHNKKFTSLELVKQINFFRGEFQNKSELAHNDLLKIIRDEFEEEISLGKISQSKYTNSRGREYPMYILTTSQAKQVLIRESKKVRRAVIKYIEELEGNLTSQQKRLYYKKVPVMTVDMLAKELNISTVTVNKMLYKLDDGNVLTGNELKYFKKENSYKSSCSLLRIIYHRVADTIARNLGKQLSDYFLFDCDKYKLPLEQMQIALKQADNLARIGKQISNKEDKDFVLMKASEILVNIGLWDNKEDTDYDINSLDGWNKKCKIGNNLGYINRQLKLL
;
A
#
# COMPACT_ATOMS: atom_id res chain seq x y z
N MET A 1 8.09 -22.17 -7.68
CA MET A 1 8.01 -21.18 -6.58
C MET A 1 6.59 -21.17 -6.07
N TYR A 2 6.35 -21.58 -4.82
CA TYR A 2 5.03 -21.40 -4.19
C TYR A 2 4.96 -20.00 -3.58
N ASN A 3 3.99 -19.20 -4.04
CA ASN A 3 3.62 -17.91 -3.48
C ASN A 3 2.55 -18.15 -2.41
N LEU A 4 2.87 -17.90 -1.14
CA LEU A 4 1.88 -17.78 -0.07
C LEU A 4 1.73 -16.30 0.27
N GLN A 5 0.60 -15.73 -0.15
CA GLN A 5 0.17 -14.38 0.23
C GLN A 5 -0.34 -14.40 1.68
N ASN A 6 0.56 -14.28 2.66
CA ASN A 6 0.13 -13.96 4.03
C ASN A 6 0.08 -12.44 4.19
N HIS A 7 -1.12 -11.88 3.99
CA HIS A 7 -1.44 -10.47 4.23
C HIS A 7 -1.50 -10.10 5.73
N ASN A 8 -1.48 -11.10 6.61
CA ASN A 8 -1.37 -10.92 8.05
C ASN A 8 -0.02 -11.49 8.51
N LYS A 9 0.70 -10.79 9.39
CA LYS A 9 2.02 -11.15 9.97
C LYS A 9 2.02 -12.43 10.84
N LYS A 10 1.30 -13.46 10.41
CA LYS A 10 1.05 -14.71 11.11
C LYS A 10 1.28 -15.85 10.12
N PHE A 11 1.85 -16.94 10.63
CA PHE A 11 2.17 -18.15 9.88
C PHE A 11 1.46 -19.33 10.53
N THR A 12 0.91 -20.22 9.73
CA THR A 12 0.42 -21.49 10.26
C THR A 12 1.58 -22.45 10.48
N SER A 13 1.48 -23.32 11.49
CA SER A 13 2.48 -24.36 11.70
C SER A 13 2.62 -25.31 10.50
N LEU A 14 1.58 -25.45 9.68
CA LEU A 14 1.61 -26.23 8.45
C LEU A 14 2.49 -25.59 7.36
N GLU A 15 2.37 -24.27 7.17
CA GLU A 15 3.23 -23.51 6.26
C GLU A 15 4.68 -23.55 6.71
N LEU A 16 4.92 -23.40 8.01
CA LEU A 16 6.26 -23.41 8.58
C LEU A 16 6.98 -24.76 8.34
N VAL A 17 6.31 -25.90 8.55
CA VAL A 17 6.89 -27.22 8.25
C VAL A 17 7.25 -27.38 6.79
N LYS A 18 6.35 -26.97 5.88
CA LYS A 18 6.60 -27.06 4.44
C LYS A 18 7.87 -26.31 4.05
N GLN A 19 8.06 -25.10 4.58
CA GLN A 19 9.25 -24.29 4.30
C GLN A 19 10.53 -24.88 4.90
N ILE A 20 10.45 -25.43 6.13
CA ILE A 20 11.58 -26.13 6.76
C ILE A 20 12.00 -27.33 5.90
N ASN A 21 11.04 -28.14 5.47
CA ASN A 21 11.32 -29.35 4.67
C ASN A 21 11.90 -29.01 3.30
N PHE A 22 11.40 -27.95 2.66
CA PHE A 22 11.99 -27.43 1.43
C PHE A 22 13.49 -27.18 1.58
N PHE A 23 13.92 -26.44 2.61
CA PHE A 23 15.33 -26.16 2.83
C PHE A 23 16.13 -27.35 3.40
N ARG A 24 15.50 -28.27 4.13
CA ARG A 24 16.16 -29.52 4.57
C ARG A 24 16.53 -30.41 3.37
N GLY A 25 15.66 -30.48 2.37
CA GLY A 25 15.94 -31.13 1.08
C GLY A 25 17.11 -30.47 0.37
N GLU A 26 17.05 -29.16 0.18
CA GLU A 26 18.08 -28.38 -0.54
C GLU A 26 19.49 -28.49 0.08
N PHE A 27 19.60 -28.47 1.42
CA PHE A 27 20.90 -28.33 2.07
C PHE A 27 21.48 -29.61 2.67
N GLN A 28 20.67 -30.63 2.98
CA GLN A 28 21.10 -31.69 3.88
C GLN A 28 20.63 -33.11 3.52
N ASN A 29 19.84 -33.32 2.46
CA ASN A 29 19.24 -34.64 2.15
C ASN A 29 18.67 -35.35 3.41
N LYS A 30 18.12 -34.56 4.34
CA LYS A 30 17.59 -35.05 5.61
C LYS A 30 16.16 -35.53 5.44
N SER A 31 15.74 -36.45 6.30
CA SER A 31 14.34 -36.86 6.42
C SER A 31 13.44 -35.65 6.68
N GLU A 32 12.29 -35.63 6.00
CA GLU A 32 11.27 -34.61 6.20
C GLU A 32 10.81 -34.56 7.66
N LEU A 33 10.65 -33.35 8.19
CA LEU A 33 10.01 -33.12 9.46
C LEU A 33 8.51 -33.36 9.30
N ALA A 34 7.94 -34.29 10.06
CA ALA A 34 6.51 -34.49 10.10
C ALA A 34 5.82 -33.32 10.82
N HIS A 35 4.61 -32.96 10.38
CA HIS A 35 3.85 -31.87 11.01
C HIS A 35 3.59 -32.12 12.49
N ASN A 36 3.29 -33.37 12.87
CA ASN A 36 3.10 -33.76 14.27
C ASN A 36 4.34 -33.49 15.14
N ASP A 37 5.54 -33.64 14.60
CA ASP A 37 6.76 -33.40 15.36
C ASP A 37 7.03 -31.90 15.52
N LEU A 38 6.71 -31.08 14.50
CA LEU A 38 6.72 -29.62 14.70
C LEU A 38 5.71 -29.19 15.75
N LEU A 39 4.51 -29.79 15.79
CA LEU A 39 3.52 -29.47 16.82
C LEU A 39 4.01 -29.80 18.24
N LYS A 40 4.78 -30.89 18.42
CA LYS A 40 5.41 -31.20 19.70
C LYS A 40 6.43 -30.12 20.09
N ILE A 41 7.28 -29.71 19.14
CA ILE A 41 8.26 -28.64 19.36
C ILE A 41 7.56 -27.33 19.76
N ILE A 42 6.48 -26.97 19.08
CA ILE A 42 5.71 -25.75 19.39
C ILE A 42 5.11 -25.82 20.80
N ARG A 43 4.58 -26.98 21.21
CA ARG A 43 4.01 -27.15 22.55
C ARG A 43 5.06 -27.07 23.65
N ASP A 44 6.22 -27.66 23.41
CA ASP A 44 7.36 -27.64 24.33
C ASP A 44 7.94 -26.22 24.47
N GLU A 45 8.06 -25.48 23.36
CA GLU A 45 8.65 -24.15 23.36
C GLU A 45 7.71 -23.07 23.93
N PHE A 46 6.39 -23.24 23.80
CA PHE A 46 5.39 -22.22 24.13
C PHE A 46 4.30 -22.72 25.09
N GLU A 47 4.64 -23.64 25.99
CA GLU A 47 3.66 -24.24 26.91
C GLU A 47 2.91 -23.16 27.71
N GLU A 48 3.62 -22.16 28.23
CA GLU A 48 3.05 -21.06 28.99
C GLU A 48 2.16 -20.15 28.11
N GLU A 49 2.61 -19.76 26.92
CA GLU A 49 1.81 -18.90 26.03
C GLU A 49 0.56 -19.60 25.50
N ILE A 50 0.63 -20.92 25.29
CA ILE A 50 -0.53 -21.73 24.92
C ILE A 50 -1.51 -21.81 26.08
N SER A 51 -1.02 -22.05 27.31
CA SER A 51 -1.84 -22.10 28.52
C SER A 51 -2.54 -20.76 28.79
N LEU A 52 -1.85 -19.64 28.54
CA LEU A 52 -2.39 -18.29 28.64
C LEU A 52 -3.25 -17.87 27.43
N GLY A 53 -3.46 -18.74 26.43
CA GLY A 53 -4.26 -18.46 25.24
C GLY A 53 -3.67 -17.42 24.29
N LYS A 54 -2.37 -17.10 24.40
CA LYS A 54 -1.66 -16.14 23.54
C LYS A 54 -1.34 -16.72 22.15
N ILE A 55 -1.35 -18.05 22.01
CA ILE A 55 -1.22 -18.75 20.73
C ILE A 55 -2.54 -19.42 20.38
N SER A 56 -3.12 -19.04 19.24
CA SER A 56 -4.38 -19.61 18.78
C SER A 56 -4.17 -20.98 18.14
N GLN A 57 -4.90 -21.97 18.63
CA GLN A 57 -5.04 -23.26 17.97
C GLN A 57 -6.14 -23.19 16.91
N SER A 58 -5.88 -23.77 15.75
CA SER A 58 -6.79 -23.91 14.63
C SER A 58 -6.77 -25.35 14.10
N LYS A 59 -7.54 -25.63 13.06
CA LYS A 59 -7.61 -26.96 12.43
C LYS A 59 -7.47 -26.83 10.92
N TYR A 60 -6.95 -27.88 10.29
CA TYR A 60 -6.97 -28.03 8.84
C TYR A 60 -7.49 -29.41 8.46
N THR A 61 -8.16 -29.49 7.31
CA THR A 61 -8.67 -30.75 6.77
C THR A 61 -7.67 -31.30 5.76
N ASN A 62 -7.29 -32.56 5.91
CA ASN A 62 -6.40 -33.21 4.94
C ASN A 62 -7.18 -33.71 3.70
N SER A 63 -6.46 -34.20 2.69
CA SER A 63 -7.06 -34.80 1.48
C SER A 63 -7.95 -36.02 1.73
N ARG A 64 -7.90 -36.60 2.94
CA ARG A 64 -8.74 -37.74 3.37
C ARG A 64 -9.94 -37.29 4.22
N GLY A 65 -10.25 -36.00 4.27
CA GLY A 65 -11.40 -35.44 4.99
C GLY A 65 -11.27 -35.45 6.52
N ARG A 66 -10.08 -35.70 7.07
CA ARG A 66 -9.83 -35.71 8.51
C ARG A 66 -9.27 -34.36 8.96
N GLU A 67 -9.77 -33.88 10.10
CA GLU A 67 -9.28 -32.65 10.74
C GLU A 67 -8.04 -32.92 11.59
N TYR A 68 -7.05 -32.04 11.47
CA TYR A 68 -5.81 -32.05 12.27
C TYR A 68 -5.57 -30.69 12.90
N PRO A 69 -5.02 -30.65 14.13
CA PRO A 69 -4.70 -29.40 14.80
C PRO A 69 -3.53 -28.69 14.13
N MET A 70 -3.55 -27.36 14.14
CA MET A 70 -2.43 -26.50 13.79
C MET A 70 -2.39 -25.28 14.71
N TYR A 71 -1.24 -24.60 14.77
CA TYR A 71 -1.10 -23.34 15.53
C TYR A 71 -0.89 -22.17 14.58
N ILE A 72 -1.44 -21.02 14.94
CA ILE A 72 -1.19 -19.75 14.25
C ILE A 72 -0.12 -19.00 15.05
N LEU A 73 1.06 -18.87 14.47
CA LEU A 73 2.25 -18.29 15.09
C LEU A 73 2.51 -16.89 14.53
N THR A 74 3.02 -15.98 15.36
CA THR A 74 3.60 -14.70 14.90
C THR A 74 4.98 -14.93 14.27
N THR A 75 5.49 -13.93 13.55
CA THR A 75 6.84 -14.04 12.96
C THR A 75 7.94 -14.29 13.99
N SER A 76 7.83 -13.67 15.18
CA SER A 76 8.80 -13.86 16.27
C SER A 76 8.76 -15.30 16.80
N GLN A 77 7.56 -15.83 17.02
CA GLN A 77 7.38 -17.21 17.48
C GLN A 77 7.88 -18.21 16.43
N ALA A 78 7.59 -17.97 15.15
CA ALA A 78 8.13 -18.80 14.07
C ALA A 78 9.67 -18.78 14.05
N LYS A 79 10.31 -17.62 14.24
CA LYS A 79 11.78 -17.48 14.33
C LYS A 79 12.36 -18.27 15.52
N GLN A 80 11.67 -18.29 16.68
CA GLN A 80 12.09 -19.07 17.85
C GLN A 80 12.03 -20.58 17.60
N VAL A 81 10.96 -21.08 16.97
CA VAL A 81 10.85 -22.52 16.60
C VAL A 81 12.01 -22.97 15.71
N LEU A 82 12.52 -22.08 14.84
CA LEU A 82 13.64 -22.38 13.94
C LEU A 82 15.00 -22.51 14.64
N ILE A 83 15.10 -22.19 15.94
CA ILE A 83 16.34 -22.37 16.72
C ILE A 83 16.75 -23.84 16.77
N ARG A 84 15.80 -24.78 16.74
CA ARG A 84 16.10 -26.22 16.74
C ARG A 84 16.57 -26.75 15.38
N GLU A 85 16.43 -25.97 14.31
CA GLU A 85 16.96 -26.32 12.99
C GLU A 85 18.46 -26.07 12.87
N SER A 86 19.08 -26.72 11.88
CA SER A 86 20.50 -26.52 11.57
C SER A 86 20.82 -25.07 11.16
N LYS A 87 22.07 -24.64 11.39
CA LYS A 87 22.54 -23.28 11.05
C LYS A 87 22.22 -22.84 9.62
N LYS A 88 22.35 -23.74 8.63
CA LYS A 88 22.07 -23.45 7.21
C LYS A 88 20.57 -23.26 6.97
N VAL A 89 19.74 -24.21 7.41
CA VAL A 89 18.27 -24.17 7.26
C VAL A 89 17.69 -22.96 7.98
N ARG A 90 18.11 -22.72 9.23
CA ARG A 90 17.67 -21.58 10.04
C ARG A 90 17.93 -20.25 9.34
N ARG A 91 19.13 -20.04 8.80
CA ARG A 91 19.47 -18.81 8.05
C ARG A 91 18.60 -18.64 6.81
N ALA A 92 18.37 -19.70 6.05
CA ALA A 92 17.56 -19.63 4.83
C ALA A 92 16.08 -19.34 5.12
N VAL A 93 15.50 -19.98 6.14
CA VAL A 93 14.11 -19.74 6.54
C VAL A 93 13.94 -18.34 7.14
N ILE A 94 14.88 -17.88 7.98
CA ILE A 94 14.84 -16.51 8.52
C ILE A 94 14.92 -15.50 7.38
N LYS A 95 15.83 -15.69 6.42
CA LYS A 95 15.94 -14.82 5.25
C LYS A 95 14.64 -14.79 4.45
N TYR A 96 14.01 -15.94 4.23
CA TYR A 96 12.70 -16.01 3.57
C TYR A 96 11.61 -15.27 4.34
N ILE A 97 11.55 -15.44 5.66
CA ILE A 97 10.62 -14.72 6.53
C ILE A 97 10.88 -13.20 6.46
N GLU A 98 12.13 -12.77 6.48
CA GLU A 98 12.52 -11.36 6.37
C GLU A 98 12.24 -10.78 4.98
N GLU A 99 12.42 -11.56 3.91
CA GLU A 99 12.03 -11.18 2.55
C GLU A 99 10.51 -11.04 2.45
N LEU A 100 9.73 -11.92 3.09
CA LEU A 100 8.27 -11.77 3.19
C LEU A 100 7.87 -10.53 4.00
N GLU A 101 8.50 -10.28 5.15
CA GLU A 101 8.28 -9.07 5.96
C GLU A 101 8.70 -7.80 5.20
N GLY A 102 9.79 -7.88 4.43
CA GLY A 102 10.32 -6.84 3.54
C GLY A 102 9.38 -6.53 2.39
N ASN A 103 8.82 -7.56 1.75
CA ASN A 103 7.82 -7.43 0.69
C ASN A 103 6.48 -6.91 1.23
N LEU A 104 6.10 -7.24 2.47
CA LEU A 104 4.92 -6.66 3.13
C LEU A 104 5.15 -5.20 3.57
N THR A 105 6.36 -4.85 4.03
CA THR A 105 6.78 -3.45 4.23
C THR A 105 7.04 -2.71 2.92
N SER A 106 7.01 -3.41 1.79
CA SER A 106 6.98 -2.81 0.44
C SER A 106 5.60 -2.27 0.05
N GLN A 107 4.59 -2.36 0.91
CA GLN A 107 3.68 -1.22 1.08
C GLN A 107 4.49 -0.08 1.69
N GLN A 108 5.36 0.51 0.85
CA GLN A 108 6.18 1.64 1.20
C GLN A 108 5.26 2.68 1.84
N LYS A 109 5.57 3.10 3.07
CA LYS A 109 4.89 4.24 3.69
C LYS A 109 4.89 5.37 2.67
N ARG A 110 3.70 5.73 2.16
CA ARG A 110 3.55 6.79 1.18
C ARG A 110 4.08 8.08 1.80
N LEU A 111 4.90 8.80 1.03
CA LEU A 111 5.33 10.12 1.43
C LEU A 111 4.31 11.11 0.88
N TYR A 112 3.98 12.10 1.70
CA TYR A 112 3.04 13.15 1.35
C TYR A 112 3.73 14.50 1.44
N TYR A 113 3.48 15.35 0.45
CA TYR A 113 3.83 16.77 0.51
C TYR A 113 2.61 17.56 0.08
N LYS A 114 2.19 18.53 0.92
CA LYS A 114 0.95 19.30 0.71
C LYS A 114 -0.28 18.41 0.45
N LYS A 115 -0.40 17.30 1.21
CA LYS A 115 -1.48 16.29 1.09
C LYS A 115 -1.54 15.56 -0.26
N VAL A 116 -0.46 15.56 -1.04
CA VAL A 116 -0.34 14.82 -2.32
C VAL A 116 0.73 13.73 -2.16
N PRO A 117 0.49 12.49 -2.62
CA PRO A 117 1.50 11.44 -2.58
C PRO A 117 2.68 11.81 -3.51
N VAL A 118 3.88 11.73 -2.96
CA VAL A 118 5.13 12.03 -3.63
C VAL A 118 6.13 10.91 -3.37
N MET A 119 7.11 10.79 -4.25
CA MET A 119 8.16 9.78 -4.14
C MET A 119 9.54 10.45 -4.15
N THR A 120 10.52 9.86 -3.48
CA THR A 120 11.91 10.32 -3.62
C THR A 120 12.57 9.66 -4.83
N VAL A 121 13.71 10.22 -5.27
CA VAL A 121 14.55 9.62 -6.32
C VAL A 121 14.90 8.17 -6.00
N ASP A 122 15.25 7.87 -4.75
CA ASP A 122 15.63 6.53 -4.32
C ASP A 122 14.45 5.55 -4.36
N MET A 123 13.25 6.02 -4.00
CA MET A 123 12.04 5.19 -4.05
C MET A 123 11.64 4.87 -5.49
N LEU A 124 11.71 5.86 -6.39
CA LEU A 124 11.39 5.65 -7.81
C LEU A 124 12.43 4.76 -8.50
N ALA A 125 13.70 4.93 -8.17
CA ALA A 125 14.77 4.08 -8.66
C ALA A 125 14.55 2.60 -8.28
N LYS A 126 14.15 2.35 -7.03
CA LYS A 126 13.81 1.01 -6.54
C LYS A 126 12.57 0.45 -7.23
N GLU A 127 11.50 1.22 -7.32
CA GLU A 127 10.24 0.80 -7.94
C GLU A 127 10.43 0.41 -9.40
N LEU A 128 11.13 1.25 -10.18
CA LEU A 128 11.37 1.01 -11.59
C LEU A 128 12.58 0.09 -11.83
N ASN A 129 13.25 -0.42 -10.80
CA ASN A 129 14.48 -1.22 -10.92
C ASN A 129 15.52 -0.57 -11.87
N ILE A 130 15.90 0.67 -11.58
CA ILE A 130 16.88 1.47 -12.33
C ILE A 130 17.81 2.20 -11.36
N SER A 131 18.94 2.70 -11.86
CA SER A 131 19.87 3.49 -11.03
C SER A 131 19.30 4.88 -10.72
N THR A 132 19.63 5.41 -9.54
CA THR A 132 19.30 6.78 -9.14
C THR A 132 19.91 7.83 -10.08
N VAL A 133 21.06 7.51 -10.68
CA VAL A 133 21.71 8.34 -11.70
C VAL A 133 20.84 8.45 -12.95
N THR A 134 20.24 7.35 -13.40
CA THR A 134 19.34 7.33 -14.55
C THR A 134 18.10 8.18 -14.28
N VAL A 135 17.51 8.05 -13.09
CA VAL A 135 16.35 8.87 -12.66
C VAL A 135 16.71 10.35 -12.69
N ASN A 136 17.83 10.74 -12.06
CA ASN A 136 18.27 12.14 -12.05
C ASN A 136 18.51 12.68 -13.46
N LYS A 137 19.16 11.92 -14.36
CA LYS A 137 19.34 12.31 -15.77
C LYS A 137 18.00 12.57 -16.47
N MET A 138 16.99 11.74 -16.22
CA MET A 138 15.65 11.94 -16.80
C MET A 138 14.94 13.15 -16.19
N LEU A 139 15.06 13.36 -14.89
CA LEU A 139 14.50 14.54 -14.22
C LEU A 139 15.13 15.85 -14.73
N TYR A 140 16.43 15.87 -14.98
CA TYR A 140 17.10 17.01 -15.61
C TYR A 140 16.58 17.27 -17.02
N LYS A 141 16.32 16.23 -17.82
CA LYS A 141 15.74 16.39 -19.17
C LYS A 141 14.31 16.90 -19.16
N LEU A 142 13.56 16.60 -18.10
CA LEU A 142 12.16 17.03 -17.92
C LEU A 142 12.05 18.41 -17.27
N ASP A 143 13.18 19.06 -16.94
CA ASP A 143 13.24 20.33 -16.22
C ASP A 143 12.45 20.32 -14.90
N ASP A 144 12.48 19.19 -14.18
CA ASP A 144 11.75 19.04 -12.92
C ASP A 144 12.52 19.69 -11.76
N GLY A 145 12.05 20.88 -11.35
CA GLY A 145 12.61 21.71 -10.28
C GLY A 145 12.08 21.41 -8.87
N ASN A 146 11.43 20.27 -8.65
CA ASN A 146 10.75 19.96 -7.39
C ASN A 146 11.72 19.52 -6.29
N VAL A 147 12.35 20.50 -5.64
CA VAL A 147 13.37 20.30 -4.61
C VAL A 147 12.97 21.00 -3.31
N LEU A 148 12.90 20.21 -2.23
CA LEU A 148 12.64 20.71 -0.88
C LEU A 148 13.95 21.12 -0.20
N THR A 149 13.97 22.32 0.37
CA THR A 149 15.09 22.86 1.14
C THR A 149 14.61 23.61 2.39
N GLY A 150 15.51 23.87 3.33
CA GLY A 150 15.24 24.73 4.49
C GLY A 150 14.04 24.29 5.34
N ASN A 151 13.08 25.18 5.54
CA ASN A 151 11.90 24.94 6.38
C ASN A 151 10.91 23.95 5.77
N GLU A 152 10.75 23.94 4.44
CA GLU A 152 9.86 23.00 3.76
C GLU A 152 10.32 21.55 3.94
N LEU A 153 11.65 21.32 3.87
CA LEU A 153 12.24 20.02 4.12
C LEU A 153 12.07 19.58 5.58
N LYS A 154 12.21 20.51 6.55
CA LYS A 154 11.98 20.22 7.96
C LYS A 154 10.52 19.80 8.21
N TYR A 155 9.57 20.50 7.62
CA TYR A 155 8.14 20.17 7.72
C TYR A 155 7.86 18.80 7.11
N PHE A 156 8.33 18.55 5.89
CA PHE A 156 8.18 17.27 5.21
C PHE A 156 8.76 16.09 6.02
N LYS A 157 9.94 16.26 6.62
CA LYS A 157 10.55 15.23 7.48
C LYS A 157 9.71 14.93 8.71
N LYS A 158 9.15 15.96 9.34
CA LYS A 158 8.27 15.83 10.50
C LYS A 158 6.97 15.11 10.14
N GLU A 159 6.28 15.54 9.09
CA GLU A 159 5.01 14.98 8.64
C GLU A 159 5.13 13.50 8.25
N ASN A 160 6.20 13.15 7.52
CA ASN A 160 6.38 11.80 7.01
C ASN A 160 7.16 10.88 7.95
N SER A 161 7.61 11.38 9.11
CA SER A 161 8.59 10.71 9.96
C SER A 161 9.83 10.26 9.17
N TYR A 162 10.24 11.06 8.19
CA TYR A 162 11.31 10.72 7.25
C TYR A 162 12.67 10.99 7.89
N LYS A 163 13.42 9.92 8.16
CA LYS A 163 14.73 9.96 8.82
C LYS A 163 15.84 10.09 7.76
N SER A 164 16.30 11.31 7.53
CA SER A 164 17.48 11.56 6.68
C SER A 164 18.27 12.78 7.17
N SER A 165 19.59 12.74 6.99
CA SER A 165 20.50 13.83 7.30
C SER A 165 20.63 14.87 6.18
N CYS A 166 19.98 14.65 5.03
CA CYS A 166 20.13 15.52 3.87
C CYS A 166 19.58 16.95 4.12
N SER A 167 20.28 17.96 3.60
CA SER A 167 19.84 19.36 3.60
C SER A 167 18.94 19.71 2.42
N LEU A 168 18.89 18.83 1.41
CA LEU A 168 18.18 18.98 0.16
C LEU A 168 17.54 17.65 -0.23
N LEU A 169 16.27 17.67 -0.64
CA LEU A 169 15.55 16.47 -1.05
C LEU A 169 14.73 16.74 -2.31
N ARG A 170 14.95 15.97 -3.36
CA ARG A 170 14.12 16.02 -4.58
C ARG A 170 12.89 15.12 -4.41
N ILE A 171 11.71 15.67 -4.69
CA ILE A 171 10.42 14.97 -4.63
C ILE A 171 9.84 14.84 -6.03
N ILE A 172 9.16 13.73 -6.30
CA ILE A 172 8.63 13.37 -7.61
C ILE A 172 7.13 13.14 -7.48
N TYR A 173 6.34 13.84 -8.29
CA TYR A 173 4.90 13.67 -8.38
C TYR A 173 4.53 12.60 -9.43
N HIS A 174 3.31 12.09 -9.34
CA HIS A 174 2.78 11.07 -10.25
C HIS A 174 3.02 11.40 -11.73
N ARG A 175 2.72 12.63 -12.17
CA ARG A 175 2.87 13.03 -13.58
C ARG A 175 4.30 12.82 -14.11
N VAL A 176 5.29 13.16 -13.29
CA VAL A 176 6.70 13.05 -13.65
C VAL A 176 7.14 11.58 -13.60
N ALA A 177 6.73 10.85 -12.56
CA ALA A 177 7.00 9.42 -12.42
C ALA A 177 6.40 8.59 -13.57
N ASP A 178 5.16 8.88 -13.97
CA ASP A 178 4.46 8.23 -15.10
C ASP A 178 5.16 8.54 -16.44
N THR A 179 5.62 9.77 -16.64
CA THR A 179 6.39 10.12 -17.85
C THR A 179 7.71 9.34 -17.91
N ILE A 180 8.42 9.23 -16.79
CA ILE A 180 9.65 8.43 -16.68
C ILE A 180 9.36 6.95 -16.94
N ALA A 181 8.31 6.40 -16.34
CA ALA A 181 7.92 5.00 -16.51
C ALA A 181 7.58 4.69 -17.97
N ARG A 182 6.78 5.54 -18.63
CA ARG A 182 6.43 5.39 -20.05
C ARG A 182 7.64 5.48 -20.97
N ASN A 183 8.56 6.42 -20.74
CA ASN A 183 9.79 6.54 -21.52
C ASN A 183 10.69 5.30 -21.39
N LEU A 184 10.55 4.55 -20.31
CA LEU A 184 11.27 3.31 -20.05
C LEU A 184 10.49 2.04 -20.46
N GLY A 185 9.25 2.19 -20.95
CA GLY A 185 8.37 1.06 -21.23
C GLY A 185 7.98 0.25 -19.97
N LYS A 186 8.00 0.88 -18.79
CA LYS A 186 7.68 0.25 -17.50
C LYS A 186 6.32 0.70 -16.99
N GLN A 187 5.68 -0.15 -16.19
CA GLN A 187 4.45 0.17 -15.50
C GLN A 187 4.77 0.68 -14.09
N LEU A 188 4.13 1.77 -13.69
CA LEU A 188 4.22 2.34 -12.35
C LEU A 188 3.23 1.62 -11.43
N SER A 189 3.59 1.45 -10.17
CA SER A 189 2.69 0.87 -9.17
C SER A 189 1.58 1.84 -8.77
N ASP A 190 0.59 1.30 -8.08
CA ASP A 190 -0.51 2.05 -7.47
C ASP A 190 -0.07 2.95 -6.30
N TYR A 191 1.24 3.15 -6.09
CA TYR A 191 1.80 4.00 -5.04
C TYR A 191 1.19 5.41 -5.05
N PHE A 192 1.02 5.99 -6.23
CA PHE A 192 0.49 7.35 -6.38
C PHE A 192 -1.04 7.43 -6.37
N LEU A 193 -1.74 6.29 -6.35
CA LEU A 193 -3.18 6.30 -6.10
C LEU A 193 -3.41 6.81 -4.67
N PHE A 194 -4.29 7.81 -4.53
CA PHE A 194 -4.80 8.19 -3.21
C PHE A 194 -5.40 6.94 -2.55
N ASP A 195 -5.23 6.80 -1.23
CA ASP A 195 -5.77 5.67 -0.45
C ASP A 195 -7.19 5.33 -0.91
N CYS A 196 -7.33 4.22 -1.65
CA CYS A 196 -8.61 3.64 -1.99
C CYS A 196 -9.35 3.20 -0.71
N ASP A 197 -8.62 3.03 0.39
CA ASP A 197 -9.14 2.79 1.73
C ASP A 197 -9.91 3.99 2.32
N LYS A 198 -9.86 5.16 1.67
CA LYS A 198 -10.72 6.31 2.00
C LYS A 198 -12.09 6.23 1.33
N TYR A 199 -12.18 5.51 0.20
CA TYR A 199 -13.42 5.43 -0.57
C TYR A 199 -14.32 4.37 0.03
N LYS A 200 -15.51 4.79 0.48
CA LYS A 200 -16.46 3.90 1.14
C LYS A 200 -17.08 2.85 0.20
N LEU A 201 -16.81 2.90 -1.12
CA LEU A 201 -17.54 2.14 -2.14
C LEU A 201 -16.62 1.45 -3.17
N PRO A 202 -17.06 0.30 -3.74
CA PRO A 202 -16.41 -0.35 -4.89
C PRO A 202 -16.28 0.56 -6.13
N LEU A 203 -15.30 0.25 -7.00
CA LEU A 203 -14.90 1.06 -8.16
C LEU A 203 -16.08 1.43 -9.09
N GLU A 204 -16.96 0.47 -9.40
CA GLU A 204 -18.12 0.70 -10.27
C GLU A 204 -19.11 1.71 -9.67
N GLN A 205 -19.36 1.61 -8.36
CA GLN A 205 -20.27 2.51 -7.65
C GLN A 205 -19.68 3.92 -7.53
N MET A 206 -18.36 4.03 -7.34
CA MET A 206 -17.64 5.30 -7.33
C MET A 206 -17.71 6.00 -8.70
N GLN A 207 -17.62 5.26 -9.81
CA GLN A 207 -17.75 5.82 -11.16
C GLN A 207 -19.15 6.39 -11.42
N ILE A 208 -20.19 5.69 -10.98
CA ILE A 208 -21.58 6.15 -11.09
C ILE A 208 -21.78 7.43 -10.28
N ALA A 209 -21.32 7.45 -9.02
CA ALA A 209 -21.42 8.61 -8.14
C ALA A 209 -20.66 9.84 -8.68
N LEU A 210 -19.48 9.64 -9.27
CA LEU A 210 -18.72 10.73 -9.90
C LEU A 210 -19.43 11.30 -11.13
N LYS A 211 -20.02 10.46 -11.98
CA LYS A 211 -20.83 10.92 -13.12
C LYS A 211 -22.05 11.70 -12.65
N GLN A 212 -22.71 11.27 -11.58
CA GLN A 212 -23.83 11.98 -10.97
C GLN A 212 -23.41 13.36 -10.45
N ALA A 213 -22.30 13.44 -9.71
CA ALA A 213 -21.77 14.70 -9.21
C ALA A 213 -21.36 15.68 -10.33
N ASP A 214 -20.73 15.20 -11.41
CA ASP A 214 -20.37 16.04 -12.57
C ASP A 214 -21.62 16.58 -13.28
N ASN A 215 -22.65 15.75 -13.46
CA ASN A 215 -23.91 16.18 -14.07
C ASN A 215 -24.59 17.26 -13.22
N LEU A 216 -24.66 17.09 -11.90
CA LEU A 216 -25.20 18.11 -10.98
C LEU A 216 -24.39 19.41 -11.04
N ALA A 217 -23.05 19.32 -11.10
CA ALA A 217 -22.21 20.51 -11.22
C ALA A 217 -22.38 21.25 -12.56
N ARG A 218 -22.68 20.53 -13.65
CA ARG A 218 -23.02 21.13 -14.95
C ARG A 218 -24.37 21.83 -14.92
N ILE A 219 -25.37 21.18 -14.31
CA ILE A 219 -26.71 21.76 -14.11
C ILE A 219 -26.60 23.04 -13.27
N GLY A 220 -25.88 23.00 -12.14
CA GLY A 220 -25.66 24.18 -11.29
C GLY A 220 -24.99 25.36 -12.01
N LYS A 221 -24.14 25.13 -13.02
CA LYS A 221 -23.56 26.22 -13.83
C LYS A 221 -24.57 26.89 -14.75
N GLN A 222 -25.61 26.18 -15.15
CA GLN A 222 -26.65 26.67 -16.06
C GLN A 222 -27.80 27.38 -15.33
N ILE A 223 -27.92 27.17 -14.00
CA ILE A 223 -28.93 27.82 -13.18
C ILE A 223 -28.51 29.25 -12.85
N SER A 224 -29.40 30.21 -13.13
CA SER A 224 -29.21 31.63 -12.81
C SER A 224 -29.64 31.98 -11.38
N ASN A 225 -30.64 31.29 -10.83
CA ASN A 225 -31.10 31.50 -9.45
C ASN A 225 -30.05 31.01 -8.45
N LYS A 226 -29.65 31.89 -7.52
CA LYS A 226 -28.57 31.63 -6.57
C LYS A 226 -28.91 30.50 -5.60
N GLU A 227 -30.13 30.47 -5.05
CA GLU A 227 -30.54 29.48 -4.06
C GLU A 227 -30.58 28.05 -4.64
N ASP A 228 -31.19 27.90 -5.82
CA ASP A 228 -31.27 26.62 -6.52
C ASP A 228 -29.89 26.12 -6.97
N LYS A 229 -29.03 27.05 -7.38
CA LYS A 229 -27.65 26.76 -7.76
C LYS A 229 -26.84 26.25 -6.57
N ASP A 230 -26.95 26.90 -5.42
CA ASP A 230 -26.24 26.52 -4.21
C ASP A 230 -26.75 25.17 -3.69
N PHE A 231 -28.06 24.91 -3.76
CA PHE A 231 -28.64 23.61 -3.42
C PHE A 231 -28.12 22.47 -4.30
N VAL A 232 -28.10 22.64 -5.63
CA VAL A 232 -27.62 21.62 -6.58
C VAL A 232 -26.13 21.35 -6.39
N LEU A 233 -25.34 22.38 -6.13
CA LEU A 233 -23.90 22.24 -5.86
C LEU A 233 -23.63 21.60 -4.51
N MET A 234 -24.44 21.90 -3.48
CA MET A 234 -24.39 21.23 -2.18
C MET A 234 -24.68 19.73 -2.32
N LYS A 235 -25.64 19.33 -3.16
CA LYS A 235 -25.91 17.91 -3.45
C LYS A 235 -24.78 17.22 -4.19
N ALA A 236 -24.15 17.89 -5.16
CA ALA A 236 -22.95 17.34 -5.81
C ALA A 236 -21.82 17.11 -4.80
N SER A 237 -21.67 18.03 -3.86
CA SER A 237 -20.66 18.00 -2.80
C SER A 237 -20.90 16.88 -1.79
N GLU A 238 -22.15 16.68 -1.38
CA GLU A 238 -22.58 15.60 -0.50
C GLU A 238 -22.25 14.22 -1.11
N ILE A 239 -22.43 14.05 -2.41
CA ILE A 239 -22.03 12.83 -3.13
C ILE A 239 -20.51 12.62 -3.06
N LEU A 240 -19.72 13.68 -3.26
CA LEU A 240 -18.25 13.62 -3.20
C LEU A 240 -17.72 13.31 -1.78
N VAL A 241 -18.38 13.81 -0.74
CA VAL A 241 -18.11 13.45 0.67
C VAL A 241 -18.43 11.98 0.90
N ASN A 242 -19.60 11.52 0.46
CA ASN A 242 -20.09 10.17 0.71
C ASN A 242 -19.19 9.10 0.08
N ILE A 243 -18.62 9.39 -1.09
CA ILE A 243 -17.65 8.50 -1.73
C ILE A 243 -16.24 8.64 -1.17
N GLY A 244 -16.00 9.46 -0.14
CA GLY A 244 -14.69 9.61 0.51
C GLY A 244 -13.69 10.46 -0.27
N LEU A 245 -14.14 11.13 -1.34
CA LEU A 245 -13.31 12.05 -2.13
C LEU A 245 -13.17 13.44 -1.47
N TRP A 246 -13.90 13.69 -0.38
CA TRP A 246 -13.88 14.92 0.40
C TRP A 246 -13.89 14.65 1.91
N ASP A 247 -13.16 15.48 2.67
CA ASP A 247 -13.15 15.42 4.14
C ASP A 247 -14.08 16.49 4.73
N ASN A 248 -14.98 16.06 5.62
CA ASN A 248 -15.98 16.90 6.30
C ASN A 248 -15.44 17.84 7.38
N LYS A 249 -14.19 18.30 7.30
CA LYS A 249 -13.68 19.24 8.30
C LYS A 249 -13.53 20.65 7.72
N GLU A 250 -14.58 21.43 7.98
CA GLU A 250 -14.58 22.90 8.12
C GLU A 250 -14.49 23.76 6.86
N ASP A 251 -15.30 23.51 5.83
CA ASP A 251 -15.61 24.57 4.85
C ASP A 251 -17.13 24.68 4.68
N THR A 252 -17.76 25.45 5.56
CA THR A 252 -19.16 25.86 5.43
C THR A 252 -19.35 26.97 4.39
N ASP A 253 -18.28 27.48 3.76
CA ASP A 253 -18.36 28.49 2.71
C ASP A 253 -17.90 27.94 1.36
N TYR A 254 -18.89 27.66 0.50
CA TYR A 254 -18.69 27.17 -0.84
C TYR A 254 -18.47 28.32 -1.83
N ASP A 255 -17.46 29.16 -1.61
CA ASP A 255 -17.15 30.20 -2.60
C ASP A 255 -16.37 29.60 -3.79
N ILE A 256 -17.10 29.38 -4.89
CA ILE A 256 -16.60 28.85 -6.18
C ILE A 256 -15.55 29.78 -6.79
N ASN A 257 -15.54 31.07 -6.39
CA ASN A 257 -14.58 32.06 -6.86
C ASN A 257 -13.36 32.20 -5.94
N SER A 258 -13.29 31.45 -4.85
CA SER A 258 -12.08 31.37 -4.02
C SER A 258 -11.00 30.52 -4.68
N LEU A 259 -9.73 30.79 -4.34
CA LEU A 259 -8.58 30.00 -4.78
C LEU A 259 -8.74 28.51 -4.42
N ASP A 260 -9.40 28.23 -3.29
CA ASP A 260 -9.69 26.88 -2.85
C ASP A 260 -10.79 26.21 -3.69
N GLY A 261 -11.82 26.96 -4.11
CA GLY A 261 -12.83 26.56 -5.09
C GLY A 261 -12.23 26.20 -6.46
N TRP A 262 -11.22 26.95 -6.92
CA TRP A 262 -10.46 26.64 -8.14
C TRP A 262 -9.63 25.36 -7.99
N ASN A 263 -8.94 25.19 -6.86
CA ASN A 263 -8.21 23.96 -6.55
C ASN A 263 -9.15 22.73 -6.44
N LYS A 264 -10.35 22.92 -5.89
CA LYS A 264 -11.45 21.93 -5.81
C LYS A 264 -11.90 21.51 -7.22
N LYS A 265 -12.07 22.45 -8.15
CA LYS A 265 -12.46 22.19 -9.57
C LYS A 265 -11.35 21.47 -10.37
N CYS A 266 -10.09 21.83 -10.14
CA CYS A 266 -8.93 21.16 -10.74
C CYS A 266 -8.78 19.70 -10.27
N LYS A 267 -9.05 19.41 -8.98
CA LYS A 267 -9.05 18.03 -8.44
C LYS A 267 -10.10 17.15 -9.11
N ILE A 268 -11.32 17.66 -9.29
CA ILE A 268 -12.41 16.94 -9.98
C ILE A 268 -12.05 16.67 -11.45
N GLY A 269 -11.53 17.67 -12.17
CA GLY A 269 -11.12 17.53 -13.57
C GLY A 269 -9.97 16.53 -13.77
N ASN A 270 -8.98 16.53 -12.88
CA ASN A 270 -7.86 15.59 -12.93
C ASN A 270 -8.31 14.14 -12.67
N ASN A 271 -9.20 13.93 -11.70
CA ASN A 271 -9.74 12.62 -11.35
C ASN A 271 -10.66 12.06 -12.46
N LEU A 272 -11.57 12.90 -13.01
CA LEU A 272 -12.40 12.52 -14.15
C LEU A 272 -11.57 12.25 -15.42
N GLY A 273 -10.53 13.04 -15.67
CA GLY A 273 -9.61 12.84 -16.79
C GLY A 273 -8.76 11.58 -16.67
N TYR A 274 -8.51 11.10 -15.45
CA TYR A 274 -7.83 9.83 -15.20
C TYR A 274 -8.77 8.64 -15.43
N ILE A 275 -10.00 8.70 -14.91
CA ILE A 275 -11.02 7.66 -15.08
C ILE A 275 -11.42 7.51 -16.56
N ASN A 276 -11.62 8.62 -17.27
CA ASN A 276 -11.91 8.58 -18.71
C ASN A 276 -10.76 8.03 -19.56
N ARG A 277 -9.51 8.08 -19.08
CA ARG A 277 -8.35 7.48 -19.76
C ARG A 277 -8.26 5.98 -19.54
N GLN A 278 -8.67 5.48 -18.38
CA GLN A 278 -8.81 4.04 -18.16
C GLN A 278 -9.95 3.43 -18.98
N LEU A 279 -11.02 4.19 -19.25
CA LEU A 279 -12.14 3.76 -20.10
C LEU A 279 -11.84 3.72 -21.60
N LYS A 280 -10.73 4.30 -22.08
CA LYS A 280 -10.30 4.19 -23.50
C LYS A 280 -9.46 2.93 -23.77
N LEU A 281 -9.18 2.12 -22.74
CA LEU A 281 -8.39 0.90 -22.82
C LEU A 281 -9.23 -0.38 -22.63
N LEU A 282 -10.56 -0.23 -22.63
CA LEU A 282 -11.57 -1.30 -22.79
C LEU A 282 -12.29 -1.05 -24.11
#